data_AF-A0A2E4KJL1-F1
#
_entry.id   AF-A0A2E4KJL1-F1
#
_cell.length_a   1.000
_cell.length_b   1.000
_cell.length_c   1.000
_cell.angle_alpha   90.00
_cell.angle_beta   90.00
_cell.angle_gamma   90.00
#
_symmetry.space_group_name_H-M   'P 1'
#
loop_
_entity.id
_entity.type
_entity.pdbx_description
1 polymer ?
#
loop_
_entity_poly.entity_id
_entity_poly.type
_entity_poly.pdbx_seq_one_letter_code
_entity_poly.pdbx_strand_id
1 'polypeptide(L)' 'MSKGTPSMGKRQKSTHIRCRRCGRHSYHKQKKVCAACGFGQTARMRKYNWSKKSHRPKA' A
#
# COMPACT_ATOMS: atom_id res chain seq x y z
N MET A 1 18.57 -19.81 -7.53
CA MET A 1 18.24 -18.38 -7.34
C MET A 1 19.10 -17.49 -8.24
N SER A 2 18.95 -17.56 -9.56
CA SER A 2 19.56 -16.57 -10.47
C SER A 2 18.45 -15.82 -11.20
N LYS A 3 18.12 -14.64 -10.68
CA LYS A 3 17.40 -13.52 -11.34
C LYS A 3 17.44 -12.33 -10.39
N GLY A 4 18.62 -11.73 -10.27
CA GLY A 4 18.84 -10.45 -9.58
C GLY A 4 18.68 -9.30 -10.56
N THR A 5 19.79 -8.61 -10.82
CA THR A 5 19.92 -7.42 -11.67
C THR A 5 19.22 -7.52 -13.03
N PRO A 6 19.32 -8.62 -13.82
CA PRO A 6 18.68 -8.69 -15.13
C PRO A 6 17.15 -8.51 -15.11
N SER A 7 16.51 -8.82 -13.98
CA SER A 7 15.06 -8.69 -13.83
C SER A 7 14.60 -7.29 -13.39
N MET A 8 15.49 -6.48 -12.81
CA MET A 8 15.15 -5.15 -12.28
C MET A 8 14.84 -4.15 -13.40
N GLY A 9 15.47 -4.31 -14.56
CA GLY A 9 15.20 -3.49 -15.76
C GLY A 9 13.80 -3.65 -16.35
N LYS A 10 12.94 -4.55 -15.83
CA LYS A 10 11.54 -4.71 -16.27
C LYS A 10 10.51 -4.11 -15.30
N ARG A 11 10.94 -3.33 -14.30
CA ARG A 11 10.10 -2.79 -13.21
C ARG A 11 9.70 -1.32 -13.41
N GLN A 12 9.20 -0.95 -14.58
CA GLN A 12 8.80 0.43 -14.90
C GLN A 12 7.39 0.80 -14.41
N LYS A 13 6.51 -0.19 -14.20
CA LYS A 13 5.10 0.05 -13.88
C LYS A 13 4.89 0.22 -12.36
N SER A 14 4.27 1.33 -11.95
CA SER A 14 3.90 1.57 -10.56
C SER A 14 2.59 0.89 -10.19
N THR A 15 2.64 0.02 -9.18
CA THR A 15 1.49 -0.73 -8.65
C THR A 15 0.64 0.09 -7.66
N HIS A 16 1.29 0.97 -6.91
CA HIS A 16 0.68 1.81 -5.88
C HIS A 16 0.66 3.28 -6.30
N ILE A 17 -0.32 4.03 -5.78
CA ILE A 17 -0.45 5.50 -5.88
C ILE A 17 -0.81 6.10 -4.53
N ARG A 18 -0.84 7.43 -4.48
CA ARG A 18 -1.33 8.18 -3.32
C ARG A 18 -2.80 7.85 -3.04
N CYS A 19 -3.08 7.47 -1.81
CA CYS A 19 -4.45 7.17 -1.37
C CYS A 19 -5.21 8.44 -1.04
N ARG A 20 -6.41 8.61 -1.62
CA ARG A 20 -7.30 9.75 -1.35
C ARG A 20 -7.75 9.88 0.11
N ARG A 21 -7.86 8.78 0.86
CA ARG A 21 -8.27 8.80 2.27
C ARG A 21 -7.12 9.06 3.24
N CYS A 22 -5.96 8.42 3.02
CA CYS A 22 -4.87 8.44 4.01
C CYS A 22 -3.62 9.20 3.60
N GLY A 23 -3.54 9.72 2.38
CA GLY A 23 -2.39 10.49 1.88
C GLY A 23 -1.13 9.66 1.58
N ARG A 24 -1.06 8.40 2.06
CA ARG A 24 0.07 7.50 1.86
C ARG A 24 0.10 6.92 0.45
N HIS A 25 1.30 6.66 -0.08
CA HIS A 25 1.51 6.02 -1.38
C HIS A 25 1.28 4.49 -1.31
N SER A 26 0.05 4.11 -1.01
CA SER A 26 -0.31 2.72 -0.68
C SER A 26 -1.65 2.28 -1.28
N TYR A 27 -2.25 3.07 -2.17
CA TYR A 27 -3.45 2.66 -2.89
C TYR A 27 -3.08 1.85 -4.12
N HIS A 28 -3.54 0.60 -4.19
CA HIS A 28 -3.23 -0.30 -5.30
C HIS A 28 -4.12 0.02 -6.50
N LYS A 29 -3.53 0.35 -7.65
CA LYS A 29 -4.27 0.77 -8.86
C LYS A 29 -5.25 -0.29 -9.35
N GLN A 30 -4.75 -1.51 -9.58
CA GLN A 30 -5.56 -2.61 -10.15
C GLN A 30 -6.61 -3.13 -9.15
N LYS A 31 -6.21 -3.43 -7.91
CA LYS A 31 -7.11 -3.96 -6.88
C LYS A 31 -8.07 -2.92 -6.31
N LYS A 32 -7.86 -1.63 -6.58
CA LYS A 32 -8.66 -0.51 -6.05
C LYS A 32 -8.76 -0.48 -4.52
N VAL A 33 -7.73 -0.97 -3.82
CA VAL A 33 -7.69 -1.06 -2.35
C VAL A 33 -6.41 -0.44 -1.79
N CYS A 34 -6.53 0.30 -0.68
CA CYS A 34 -5.39 0.82 0.06
C CYS A 34 -4.86 -0.15 1.10
N ALA A 35 -3.58 -0.52 0.96
CA ALA A 35 -2.89 -1.39 1.92
C ALA A 35 -2.66 -0.71 3.29
N ALA A 36 -2.66 0.61 3.36
CA ALA A 36 -2.44 1.30 4.63
C ALA A 36 -3.73 1.43 5.45
N CYS A 37 -4.77 2.05 4.87
CA CYS A 37 -5.99 2.38 5.60
C CYS A 37 -7.22 1.51 5.24
N GLY A 38 -7.12 0.60 4.27
CA GLY A 38 -8.25 -0.23 3.83
C GLY A 38 -9.25 0.49 2.92
N PHE A 39 -8.97 1.73 2.49
CA PHE A 39 -9.82 2.49 1.56
C PHE A 39 -10.07 1.71 0.27
N GLY A 40 -11.34 1.60 -0.13
CA GLY A 40 -11.80 0.81 -1.28
C GLY A 40 -12.34 -0.58 -0.91
N GLN A 41 -11.88 -1.16 0.21
CA GLN A 41 -12.41 -2.44 0.73
C GLN A 41 -13.30 -2.24 1.95
N THR A 42 -13.01 -1.23 2.79
CA THR A 42 -13.70 -1.00 4.06
C THR A 42 -14.03 0.48 4.26
N ALA A 43 -15.15 0.73 4.94
CA ALA A 43 -15.51 2.07 5.39
C ALA A 43 -14.61 2.55 6.55
N ARG A 44 -14.22 1.63 7.44
CA ARG A 44 -13.37 1.90 8.61
C ARG A 44 -11.88 1.98 8.26
N MET A 45 -11.09 2.54 9.18
CA MET A 45 -9.63 2.50 9.07
C MET A 45 -9.10 1.10 9.41
N ARG A 46 -8.29 0.54 8.51
CA ARG A 46 -7.62 -0.74 8.73
C ARG A 46 -6.63 -0.68 9.89
N LYS A 47 -6.92 -1.45 10.94
CA LYS A 47 -6.07 -1.64 12.11
C LYS A 47 -5.91 -3.13 12.42
N TYR A 48 -4.72 -3.52 12.83
CA TYR A 48 -4.42 -4.88 13.30
C TYR A 48 -3.62 -4.77 14.59
N ASN A 49 -3.91 -5.63 15.57
CA ASN A 49 -3.29 -5.61 16.90
C ASN A 49 -1.76 -5.75 16.83
N TRP A 50 -1.25 -6.54 15.88
CA TRP A 50 0.19 -6.72 15.65
C TRP A 50 0.85 -5.51 14.95
N SER A 51 0.07 -4.62 14.30
CA SER A 51 0.59 -3.49 13.53
C SER A 51 0.71 -2.24 14.41
N LYS A 52 1.91 -2.00 14.96
CA LYS A 52 2.24 -0.77 15.70
C LYS A 52 2.02 0.50 14.86
N LYS A 53 2.26 0.43 13.54
CA LYS A 53 2.11 1.56 12.60
C LYS A 53 0.65 1.96 12.35
N SER A 54 -0.29 1.05 12.59
CA SER A 54 -1.72 1.33 12.50
C SER A 54 -2.27 1.95 13.79
N HIS A 55 -1.65 1.65 14.94
CA HIS A 55 -2.06 2.16 16.25
C HIS A 55 -1.56 3.57 16.54
N ARG A 56 -0.39 3.94 15.98
CA ARG A 56 0.12 5.30 16.15
C ARG A 56 -0.75 6.29 15.36
N PRO A 57 -1.19 7.40 15.98
CA PRO A 57 -1.82 8.49 15.24
C PRO A 57 -0.87 8.97 14.14
N LYS A 58 -1.43 9.39 13.01
CA LYS A 58 -0.60 9.97 11.94
C LYS A 58 -0.16 11.35 12.43
N ALA A 59 1.15 11.61 12.35
CA ALA A 59 1.65 12.98 12.39
C ALA A 59 1.04 13.78 11.24
#